data_AF-A0A7V0P189-F1
#
_entry.id   AF-A0A7V0P189-F1
#
_cell.length_a   1.000
_cell.length_b   1.000
_cell.length_c   1.000
_cell.angle_alpha   90.00
_cell.angle_beta   90.00
_cell.angle_gamma   90.00
#
_symmetry.space_group_name_H-M   'P 1'
#
loop_
_entity.id
_entity.type
_entity.pdbx_description
1 polymer ?
#
loop_
_entity_poly.entity_id
_entity_poly.type
_entity_poly.pdbx_seq_one_letter_code
_entity_poly.pdbx_strand_id
1 'polypeptide(L)' 'MFVDEPGLQFLFSAMAGYGDEATMGDMETFFSMIDRPRGVHLCGNPDSDFVLGQDLDILSIDVYTNGELFPLYGSSIR' A
#
# COMPACT_ATOMS: atom_id res chain seq x y z
N MET A 1 0.94 -1.94 -14.82
CA MET A 1 -0.48 -1.63 -14.53
C MET A 1 -0.57 -0.74 -13.30
N PHE A 2 -1.59 0.12 -13.22
CA PHE A 2 -1.82 1.02 -12.09
C PHE A 2 -3.21 0.73 -11.49
N VAL A 3 -3.29 0.55 -10.16
CA VAL A 3 -4.51 0.05 -9.48
C VAL A 3 -4.84 0.91 -8.27
N ASP A 4 -6.13 1.16 -8.07
CA ASP A 4 -6.64 1.88 -6.91
C ASP A 4 -7.01 0.89 -5.81
N GLU A 5 -6.38 1.00 -4.64
CA GLU A 5 -6.62 0.08 -3.51
C GLU A 5 -7.05 0.82 -2.24
N PRO A 6 -8.24 1.45 -2.24
CA PRO A 6 -8.75 2.18 -1.06
C PRO A 6 -9.03 1.26 0.14
N GLY A 7 -9.20 -0.05 -0.11
CA GLY A 7 -9.43 -1.06 0.92
C GLY A 7 -8.26 -1.24 1.89
N LEU A 8 -7.03 -0.95 1.45
CA LEU A 8 -5.82 -1.09 2.27
C LEU A 8 -5.81 -0.14 3.48
N GLN A 9 -6.64 0.91 3.51
CA GLN A 9 -6.78 1.73 4.72
C GLN A 9 -7.42 0.96 5.90
N PHE A 10 -8.16 -0.11 5.62
CA PHE A 10 -8.85 -0.91 6.63
C PHE A 10 -8.04 -2.12 7.08
N LEU A 11 -6.89 -2.39 6.46
CA LEU A 11 -5.90 -3.30 7.00
C LEU A 11 -5.60 -2.91 8.45
N PHE A 12 -5.48 -3.91 9.32
CA PHE A 12 -5.29 -3.72 10.77
C PHE A 12 -6.48 -3.12 11.54
N SER A 13 -7.61 -2.83 10.88
CA SER A 13 -8.85 -2.49 11.57
C SER A 13 -9.46 -3.72 12.22
N ALA A 14 -9.90 -3.60 13.48
CA ALA A 14 -10.68 -4.64 14.16
C ALA A 14 -12.01 -4.96 13.45
N MET A 15 -12.45 -4.12 12.51
CA MET A 15 -13.65 -4.32 11.69
C MET A 15 -13.36 -5.07 10.38
N ALA A 16 -12.10 -5.18 9.97
CA ALA A 16 -11.69 -5.95 8.81
C ALA A 16 -11.40 -7.39 9.24
N GLY A 17 -12.19 -8.35 8.75
CA GLY A 17 -11.93 -9.80 8.95
C GLY A 17 -10.77 -10.33 8.11
N TYR A 18 -10.08 -9.45 7.38
CA TYR A 18 -9.02 -9.78 6.44
C TYR A 18 -7.69 -9.25 6.99
N GLY A 19 -6.78 -10.18 7.27
CA GLY A 19 -5.51 -9.92 7.97
C GLY A 19 -4.41 -9.42 7.06
N ASP A 20 -3.35 -8.91 7.67
CA ASP A 20 -2.15 -8.38 7.05
C ASP A 20 -1.35 -9.43 6.29
N GLU A 21 -1.12 -10.61 6.88
CA GLU A 21 -0.39 -11.70 6.20
C GLU A 21 -1.10 -12.17 4.92
N ALA A 22 -2.43 -12.32 4.99
CA ALA A 22 -3.24 -12.70 3.83
C ALA A 22 -3.18 -11.61 2.75
N THR A 23 -3.29 -10.35 3.15
CA THR A 23 -3.21 -9.22 2.22
C THR A 23 -1.85 -9.15 1.55
N MET A 24 -0.76 -9.37 2.29
CA MET A 24 0.59 -9.33 1.74
C MET A 24 0.78 -10.40 0.66
N GLY A 25 0.36 -11.63 0.93
CA GLY A 25 0.48 -12.75 -0.01
C GLY A 25 -0.39 -12.55 -1.27
N ASP A 26 -1.60 -12.03 -1.10
CA ASP A 26 -2.51 -11.78 -2.24
C ASP A 26 -2.00 -10.62 -3.10
N MET A 27 -1.47 -9.55 -2.49
CA MET A 27 -0.85 -8.44 -3.21
C MET A 27 0.43 -8.86 -3.95
N GLU A 28 1.29 -9.67 -3.33
CA GLU A 28 2.50 -10.22 -3.97
C GLU A 28 2.13 -11.07 -5.18
N THR A 29 1.15 -11.97 -5.01
CA THR A 29 0.64 -12.81 -6.10
C THR A 29 0.08 -11.94 -7.23
N PHE A 30 -0.72 -10.93 -6.90
CA PHE A 30 -1.29 -9.99 -7.86
C PHE A 30 -0.21 -9.27 -8.67
N PHE A 31 0.78 -8.68 -8.01
CA PHE A 31 1.87 -7.96 -8.70
C PHE A 31 2.79 -8.87 -9.50
N SER A 32 2.99 -10.12 -9.08
CA SER A 32 3.79 -11.09 -9.83
C SER A 32 3.23 -11.36 -11.23
N MET A 33 1.93 -11.19 -11.43
CA MET A 33 1.24 -11.37 -12.71
C MET A 33 1.27 -10.13 -13.61
N ILE A 34 1.80 -9.00 -13.12
CA ILE A 34 1.79 -7.72 -13.82
C ILE A 34 3.19 -7.42 -14.35
N ASP A 35 3.27 -7.22 -15.68
CA ASP A 35 4.44 -6.60 -16.31
C ASP A 35 4.58 -5.14 -15.85
N ARG A 36 5.84 -4.78 -15.55
CA ARG A 36 6.20 -3.45 -15.04
C ARG A 36 5.79 -2.32 -16.00
N PRO A 37 5.49 -1.12 -15.49
CA PRO A 37 5.57 -0.70 -14.08
C PRO A 37 4.35 -1.13 -13.27
N ARG A 38 4.57 -1.48 -12.00
CA ARG A 38 3.54 -1.79 -11.01
C ARG A 38 3.31 -0.57 -10.15
N GLY A 39 2.08 -0.07 -10.14
CA GLY A 39 1.76 1.06 -9.28
C GLY A 39 0.42 0.96 -8.59
N VAL A 40 0.35 1.61 -7.44
CA VAL A 40 -0.82 1.64 -6.57
C VAL A 40 -1.15 3.07 -6.20
N HIS A 41 -2.44 3.38 -6.16
CA HIS A 41 -2.96 4.60 -5.57
C HIS A 41 -3.73 4.32 -4.29
N LEU A 42 -3.44 5.15 -3.29
CA LEU A 42 -4.03 5.11 -1.96
C LEU A 42 -4.61 6.48 -1.63
N CYS A 43 -5.94 6.52 -1.52
CA CYS A 43 -6.67 7.74 -1.15
C CYS A 43 -6.74 7.93 0.38
N GLY A 44 -6.55 6.85 1.14
CA GLY A 44 -6.66 6.82 2.60
C GLY A 44 -5.33 6.95 3.32
N ASN A 45 -5.32 6.68 4.62
CA ASN A 45 -4.10 6.56 5.44
C ASN A 45 -3.82 5.09 5.80
N PRO A 46 -3.30 4.28 4.86
CA PRO A 46 -2.89 2.91 5.15
C PRO A 46 -1.60 2.90 5.95
N ASP A 47 -1.27 1.74 6.54
CA ASP A 47 0.05 1.52 7.11
C ASP A 47 1.12 1.66 6.01
N SER A 48 1.93 2.72 6.11
CA SER A 48 2.90 3.03 5.06
C SER A 48 4.09 2.08 5.06
N ASP A 49 4.42 1.44 6.19
CA ASP A 49 5.47 0.40 6.24
C ASP A 49 5.04 -0.84 5.45
N PHE A 50 3.79 -1.26 5.62
CA PHE A 50 3.20 -2.33 4.81
C PHE A 50 3.28 -2.01 3.33
N VAL A 51 2.86 -0.80 2.93
CA VAL A 51 2.78 -0.41 1.52
C VAL A 51 4.17 -0.33 0.88
N LEU A 52 5.13 0.31 1.56
CA LEU A 52 6.50 0.48 1.06
C LEU A 52 7.29 -0.84 1.03
N GLY A 53 6.83 -1.86 1.75
CA GLY A 53 7.39 -3.21 1.70
C GLY A 53 7.01 -4.04 0.46
N GLN A 54 6.07 -3.58 -0.37
CA GLN A 54 5.59 -4.30 -1.55
C GLN A 54 6.51 -4.08 -2.78
N ASP A 55 6.53 -5.03 -3.73
CA ASP A 55 7.31 -4.96 -4.99
C ASP A 55 6.65 -4.03 -6.02
N LEU A 56 6.65 -2.73 -5.70
CA LEU A 56 6.05 -1.62 -6.44
C LEU A 56 7.11 -0.74 -7.11
N ASP A 57 6.78 -0.19 -8.28
CA ASP A 57 7.59 0.82 -8.97
C ASP A 57 7.07 2.24 -8.73
N ILE A 58 5.76 2.41 -8.52
CA ILE A 58 5.10 3.72 -8.39
C ILE A 58 4.08 3.69 -7.25
N LEU A 59 4.22 4.60 -6.28
CA LEU A 59 3.24 4.81 -5.22
C LEU A 59 2.62 6.22 -5.34
N SER A 60 1.29 6.29 -5.43
CA SER A 60 0.53 7.55 -5.43
C SER A 60 -0.29 7.69 -4.15
N ILE A 61 -0.12 8.79 -3.44
CA ILE A 61 -0.72 9.03 -2.12
C ILE A 61 -1.42 10.39 -2.04
N ASP A 62 -2.41 10.51 -1.16
CA ASP A 62 -3.00 11.79 -0.78
C ASP A 62 -2.06 12.56 0.17
N VAL A 63 -1.18 13.36 -0.41
CA VAL A 63 -0.26 14.26 0.33
C VAL A 63 -1.00 15.41 1.01
N TYR A 64 -2.16 15.83 0.50
CA TYR A 64 -2.90 16.94 1.10
C TYR A 64 -3.39 16.56 2.51
N THR A 65 -3.87 15.32 2.67
CA THR A 65 -4.34 14.82 3.97
C THR A 65 -3.22 14.19 4.81
N ASN A 66 -2.27 13.46 4.18
CA ASN A 66 -1.30 12.62 4.91
C ASN A 66 0.15 13.12 4.83
N GLY A 67 0.39 14.30 4.24
CA GLY A 67 1.73 14.81 3.95
C GLY A 67 2.64 15.02 5.16
N GLU A 68 2.08 15.20 6.36
CA GLU A 68 2.86 15.30 7.61
C GLU A 68 3.25 13.94 8.19
N LEU A 69 2.49 12.88 7.89
CA LEU A 69 2.73 11.52 8.40
C LEU A 69 3.72 10.75 7.52
N PHE A 70 3.60 10.89 6.19
CA PHE A 70 4.42 10.14 5.24
C PHE A 70 5.95 10.28 5.48
N PRO A 71 6.50 11.47 5.81
CA PRO A 71 7.94 11.63 6.09
C PRO A 71 8.45 10.77 7.27
N LEU A 72 7.57 10.37 8.19
CA LEU A 72 7.95 9.51 9.33
C LEU A 72 8.37 8.11 8.89
N TYR A 73 7.93 7.68 7.71
CA TYR A 73 8.23 6.37 7.11
C TYR A 73 9.46 6.41 6.19
N GLY A 74 10.23 7.51 6.18
CA GLY A 74 11.39 7.66 5.31
C GLY A 74 12.45 6.56 5.48
N SER A 75 12.56 5.95 6.68
CA SER A 75 13.45 4.82 6.92
C SER A 75 13.04 3.53 6.22
N SER A 76 11.80 3.44 5.77
CA SER A 76 11.19 2.23 5.20
C SER A 76 11.26 2.21 3.68
N ILE A 77 11.67 3.32 3.06
CA ILE A 77 11.98 3.42 1.63
C ILE A 77 13.32 2.72 1.38
N ARG A 78 13.33 1.70 0.51
CA ARG A 78 14.52 0.89 0.16
C ARG A 78 15.00 1.12 -1.27
#